data_AF-A0A6N3EL89-F1
#
_entry.id   AF-A0A6N3EL89-F1
#
_cell.length_a   1.000
_cell.length_b   1.000
_cell.length_c   1.000
_cell.angle_alpha   90.00
_cell.angle_beta   90.00
_cell.angle_gamma   90.00
#
_symmetry.space_group_name_H-M   'P 1'
#
loop_
_entity.id
_entity.type
_entity.pdbx_description
1 polymer ?
#
loop_
_entity_poly.entity_id
_entity_poly.type
_entity_poly.pdbx_seq_one_letter_code
_entity_poly.pdbx_strand_id
1 'polypeptide(L)' 'MKDRSDDTATAEHFRADPTYAAELLVRVRRKGDPAELAILLRQMAAASDNENDEAISLGA' A
#
# COMPACT_ATOMS: atom_id res chain seq x y z
N MET A 1 4.26 -3.71 17.85
CA MET A 1 4.86 -2.69 16.96
C MET A 1 5.61 -3.39 15.85
N LYS A 2 4.97 -3.58 14.70
CA LYS A 2 5.58 -4.01 13.41
C LYS A 2 4.59 -3.87 12.24
N ASP A 3 3.63 -2.94 12.35
CA ASP A 3 2.56 -2.78 11.35
C ASP A 3 2.94 -1.76 10.26
N ARG A 4 3.60 -0.66 10.65
CA ARG A 4 3.95 0.42 9.72
C ARG A 4 5.04 0.05 8.70
N SER A 5 6.08 -0.68 9.11
CA SER A 5 7.22 -0.96 8.22
C SER A 5 6.89 -1.97 7.12
N ASP A 6 5.95 -2.88 7.34
CA ASP A 6 5.51 -3.85 6.34
C ASP A 6 4.61 -3.17 5.29
N ASP A 7 3.77 -2.24 5.73
CA ASP A 7 2.89 -1.44 4.88
C ASP A 7 3.69 -0.52 3.95
N THR A 8 4.74 0.15 4.43
CA THR A 8 5.56 1.06 3.61
C THR A 8 6.36 0.31 2.54
N ALA A 9 6.96 -0.83 2.87
CA ALA A 9 7.71 -1.64 1.90
C ALA A 9 6.80 -2.22 0.79
N THR A 10 5.55 -2.54 1.13
CA THR A 10 4.57 -3.01 0.16
C THR A 10 4.02 -1.85 -0.69
N ALA A 11 3.87 -0.66 -0.10
CA ALA A 11 3.46 0.54 -0.80
C ALA A 11 4.45 0.96 -1.90
N GLU A 12 5.76 0.90 -1.62
CA GLU A 12 6.79 1.15 -2.64
C GLU A 12 6.72 0.14 -3.79
N HIS A 13 6.44 -1.13 -3.49
CA HIS A 13 6.28 -2.17 -4.49
C HIS A 13 5.04 -1.94 -5.39
N PHE A 14 3.91 -1.54 -4.82
CA PHE A 14 2.72 -1.19 -5.60
C PHE A 14 2.89 0.07 -6.44
N ARG A 15 3.69 1.03 -5.97
CA ARG A 15 4.04 2.21 -6.76
C ARG A 15 4.96 1.86 -7.93
N ALA A 16 5.91 0.95 -7.72
CA ALA A 16 6.81 0.47 -8.77
C ALA A 16 6.07 -0.37 -9.83
N ASP A 17 5.07 -1.16 -9.42
CA ASP A 17 4.29 -2.00 -10.32
C ASP A 17 2.77 -1.93 -10.01
N PRO A 18 2.07 -0.93 -10.59
CA PRO A 18 0.62 -0.79 -10.39
C PRO A 18 -0.19 -1.92 -11.04
N THR A 19 0.38 -2.63 -12.02
CA THR A 19 -0.27 -3.79 -12.66
C THR A 19 -0.32 -4.96 -11.69
N TYR A 20 0.78 -5.23 -10.99
CA TYR A 20 0.86 -6.23 -9.94
C TYR A 20 -0.16 -5.97 -8.82
N ALA A 21 -0.32 -4.71 -8.39
CA ALA A 21 -1.33 -4.32 -7.40
C ALA A 21 -2.76 -4.67 -7.86
N ALA A 22 -3.08 -4.42 -9.12
CA ALA A 22 -4.38 -4.75 -9.70
C ALA A 22 -4.62 -6.26 -9.81
N GLU A 23 -3.62 -7.04 -10.19
CA GLU A 23 -3.71 -8.51 -10.23
C GLU A 23 -3.89 -9.10 -8.83
N LEU A 24 -3.19 -8.54 -7.84
CA LEU A 24 -3.32 -8.95 -6.44
C LEU A 24 -4.72 -8.65 -5.91
N LEU A 25 -5.31 -7.49 -6.24
CA LEU A 25 -6.70 -7.18 -5.90
C LEU A 25 -7.70 -8.20 -6.44
N VAL A 26 -7.57 -8.57 -7.72
CA VAL A 26 -8.45 -9.57 -8.35
C VAL A 26 -8.32 -10.92 -7.65
N ARG A 27 -7.09 -11.32 -7.30
CA ARG A 27 -6.80 -12.58 -6.61
C ARG A 27 -7.39 -12.61 -5.20
N VAL A 28 -7.17 -11.57 -4.40
CA VAL A 28 -7.69 -11.48 -3.01
C VAL A 28 -9.22 -11.43 -3.03
N ARG A 29 -9.82 -10.69 -3.97
CA ARG A 29 -11.27 -10.62 -4.14
C ARG A 29 -11.88 -11.97 -4.56
N ARG A 30 -11.17 -12.78 -5.35
CA ARG A 30 -11.58 -14.16 -5.68
C ARG A 30 -11.45 -15.13 -4.50
N LYS A 31 -10.41 -14.97 -3.67
CA LYS A 31 -10.20 -15.76 -2.45
C LYS A 31 -11.29 -15.51 -1.41
N GLY A 32 -11.89 -14.32 -1.44
CA GLY A 32 -13.02 -13.96 -0.58
C GLY A 32 -12.60 -13.64 0.85
N ASP A 33 -11.34 -13.26 1.07
CA ASP A 33 -10.83 -12.93 2.40
C ASP A 33 -10.96 -11.41 2.66
N PRO A 34 -11.89 -10.98 3.53
CA PRO A 34 -12.13 -9.56 3.76
C PRO A 34 -10.99 -8.89 4.56
N ALA A 35 -10.22 -9.64 5.35
CA ALA A 35 -9.10 -9.10 6.11
C ALA A 35 -7.92 -8.78 5.19
N GLU A 36 -7.58 -9.70 4.31
CA GLU A 36 -6.54 -9.55 3.28
C GLU A 36 -6.89 -8.41 2.30
N LEU A 37 -8.17 -8.24 1.95
CA LEU A 37 -8.64 -7.12 1.14
C LEU A 37 -8.49 -5.77 1.85
N ALA A 38 -8.82 -5.70 3.14
CA ALA A 38 -8.71 -4.48 3.93
C ALA A 38 -7.26 -4.03 4.11
N ILE A 39 -6.33 -4.98 4.28
CA ILE A 39 -4.89 -4.72 4.34
C ILE A 39 -4.40 -4.19 2.99
N LEU A 40 -4.75 -4.87 1.89
CA LEU A 40 -4.33 -4.47 0.55
C LEU A 40 -4.80 -3.06 0.16
N LEU A 41 -6.04 -2.71 0.52
CA LEU A 41 -6.58 -1.37 0.30
C LEU A 41 -5.83 -0.29 1.11
N ARG A 42 -5.44 -0.60 2.35
CA ARG A 42 -4.66 0.32 3.19
C ARG A 42 -3.27 0.56 2.61
N GLN A 43 -2.61 -0.48 2.13
CA GLN A 43 -1.28 -0.39 1.50
C GLN A 43 -1.29 0.42 0.21
N MET A 44 -2.30 0.24 -0.65
CA MET A 44 -2.43 1.05 -1.87
C MET A 44 -2.78 2.51 -1.57
N ALA A 45 -3.57 2.77 -0.52
CA ALA A 45 -3.85 4.14 -0.07
C ALA A 45 -2.56 4.81 0.44
N ALA A 46 -1.75 4.10 1.23
CA ALA A 46 -0.45 4.60 1.69
C ALA A 46 0.53 4.85 0.52
N ALA A 47 0.54 3.99 -0.50
CA ALA A 47 1.33 4.17 -1.73
C ALA A 47 0.93 5.43 -2.51
N SER A 48 -0.34 5.83 -2.42
CA SER A 48 -0.90 7.01 -3.09
C SER A 48 -0.69 8.31 -2.30
N ASP A 49 -0.61 8.22 -0.96
CA ASP A 49 -0.51 9.36 -0.05
C ASP A 49 0.95 9.84 0.17
N ASN A 50 1.94 8.95 -0.06
CA ASN A 50 3.37 9.25 0.14
C ASN A 50 3.99 10.27 -0.84
N GLU A 51 3.19 10.94 -1.69
CA GLU A 51 3.64 12.12 -2.44
C GLU A 51 3.65 13.40 -1.57
N ASN A 52 3.06 13.38 -0.36
CA ASN A 52 2.82 14.60 0.42
C ASN A 52 3.58 14.68 1.78
N ASP A 53 4.23 13.61 2.25
CA ASP A 53 4.90 13.60 3.57
C ASP A 53 6.40 13.97 3.53
N GLU A 54 7.08 13.79 2.39
CA GLU A 54 8.51 14.18 2.24
C GLU A 54 8.70 15.72 2.16
N ALA A 55 7.65 16.50 1.88
CA ALA A 55 7.75 17.95 1.71
C ALA A 55 7.76 18.76 3.03
N ILE A 56 7.43 18.17 4.18
CA ILE A 56 7.27 18.89 5.45
C ILE A 56 8.44 18.67 6.44
N SER A 57 9.50 17.94 6.05
CA SER A 57 10.63 17.61 6.96
C SER A 57 11.93 18.41 6.70
N LEU A 58 12.00 19.21 5.63
CA LEU A 58 13.22 20.00 5.30
C LEU A 58 13.07 21.51 5.55
N GLY A 59 12.37 21.90 6.61
CA GLY A 59 12.17 23.32 6.93
C GLY A 59 11.76 23.57 8.38
N ALA A 60 12.71 23.45 9.31
CA ALA A 60 12.65 24.08 10.63
C ALA A 60 14.07 24.36 11.14
#